data_AF-A0A833XXP3-F1
#
_entry.id   AF-A0A833XXP3-F1
#
_cell.length_a   1.000
_cell.length_b   1.000
_cell.length_c   1.000
_cell.angle_alpha   90.00
_cell.angle_beta   90.00
_cell.angle_gamma   90.00
#
_symmetry.space_group_name_H-M   'P 1'
#
loop_
_entity.id
_entity.type
_entity.pdbx_description
1 polymer ?
#
loop_
_entity_poly.entity_id
_entity_poly.type
_entity_poly.pdbx_seq_one_letter_code
_entity_poly.pdbx_strand_id
1 'polypeptide(L)'
;MGSIAKTCLRSLLKVANSAMGIVGIMLILYSCWMIRVWQRDSSYVDYSSTCPWFMYTFLGIGVTMGVITCLGHIAADSAHGYCLSCYVVIISFLLLLETAMSADILLNSDWEKDLPEDPTGRFHDFEDFVKSNFGFCKWIGFMIILAQGFSILLAVALRTLGPSYYNYDSDGDYAPERLPLVNNKVQPPPYVKDLSDPRSAINYNTWNANK
;
A
#
# COMPACT_ATOMS: atom_id res chain seq x y z
N MET A 1 -19.18 -4.37 15.33
CA MET A 1 -17.86 -5.05 15.43
C MET A 1 -16.98 -4.84 14.19
N GLY A 2 -17.49 -5.02 12.95
CA GLY A 2 -16.67 -4.86 11.73
C GLY A 2 -16.01 -3.49 11.53
N SER A 3 -16.68 -2.39 11.91
CA SER A 3 -16.09 -1.03 11.82
C SER A 3 -14.89 -0.83 12.75
N ILE A 4 -14.98 -1.32 13.99
CA ILE A 4 -13.89 -1.24 14.98
C ILE A 4 -12.68 -2.07 14.53
N ALA A 5 -12.93 -3.29 14.03
CA ALA A 5 -11.87 -4.15 13.49
C ALA A 5 -11.15 -3.48 12.30
N LYS A 6 -11.90 -2.82 11.40
CA LYS A 6 -11.31 -2.11 10.26
C LYS A 6 -10.45 -0.93 10.68
N THR A 7 -10.91 -0.12 11.63
CA THR A 7 -10.13 1.00 12.19
C THR A 7 -8.86 0.48 12.88
N CYS A 8 -8.96 -0.63 13.61
CA CYS A 8 -7.81 -1.29 14.23
C CYS A 8 -6.78 -1.73 13.18
N LEU A 9 -7.21 -2.45 12.13
CA LEU A 9 -6.34 -2.89 11.04
C LEU A 9 -5.65 -1.72 10.33
N ARG A 10 -6.37 -0.64 10.04
CA ARG A 10 -5.79 0.59 9.45
C ARG A 10 -4.72 1.19 10.36
N SER A 11 -5.01 1.32 11.65
CA SER A 11 -4.07 1.86 12.64
C SER A 11 -2.81 1.00 12.73
N LEU A 12 -2.96 -0.32 12.83
CA LEU A 12 -1.83 -1.25 12.86
C LEU A 12 -0.98 -1.18 11.59
N LEU A 13 -1.61 -1.07 10.42
CA LEU A 13 -0.89 -0.95 9.15
C LEU A 13 -0.09 0.35 9.10
N LYS A 14 -0.64 1.45 9.59
CA LYS A 14 0.09 2.73 9.72
C LYS A 14 1.26 2.61 10.68
N VAL A 15 1.06 2.01 11.85
CA VAL A 15 2.14 1.83 12.85
C VAL A 15 3.28 0.99 12.27
N ALA A 16 2.97 -0.13 11.60
CA ALA A 16 3.96 -0.97 10.95
C ALA A 16 4.76 -0.19 9.88
N ASN A 17 4.08 0.59 9.03
CA ASN A 17 4.72 1.42 8.00
C ASN A 17 5.53 2.58 8.58
N SER A 18 5.09 3.17 9.69
CA SER A 18 5.84 4.24 10.37
C SER A 18 7.14 3.73 10.98
N ALA A 19 7.16 2.50 11.51
CA ALA A 19 8.39 1.89 12.01
C ALA A 19 9.46 1.79 10.90
N MET A 20 9.06 1.33 9.71
CA MET A 20 9.95 1.30 8.53
C MET A 20 10.37 2.70 8.08
N GLY A 21 9.46 3.68 8.16
CA GLY A 21 9.75 5.08 7.82
C GLY A 21 10.78 5.70 8.75
N ILE A 22 10.75 5.38 10.04
CA ILE A 22 11.76 5.84 11.01
C ILE A 22 13.15 5.28 10.62
N VAL A 23 13.24 4.00 10.27
CA VAL A 23 14.50 3.40 9.77
C VAL A 23 14.98 4.13 8.52
N GLY A 24 14.08 4.41 7.56
CA GLY A 24 14.39 5.17 6.35
C GLY A 24 14.92 6.58 6.64
N ILE A 25 14.30 7.31 7.58
CA ILE A 25 14.75 8.64 7.99
C ILE A 25 16.15 8.57 8.61
N MET A 26 16.42 7.58 9.46
CA MET A 26 17.75 7.38 10.05
C MET A 26 18.81 7.12 8.97
N LEU A 27 18.50 6.28 7.97
CA LEU A 27 19.37 6.03 6.81
C LEU A 27 19.62 7.31 6.02
N ILE A 28 18.59 8.12 5.74
CA ILE A 28 18.74 9.41 5.02
C ILE A 28 19.65 10.36 5.80
N LEU A 29 19.40 10.54 7.11
CA LEU A 29 20.19 11.45 7.95
C LEU A 29 21.64 11.01 8.02
N TYR A 30 21.89 9.72 8.22
CA TYR A 30 23.23 9.16 8.26
C TYR A 30 23.95 9.30 6.91
N SER A 31 23.25 9.05 5.80
CA SER A 31 23.80 9.22 4.45
C SER A 31 24.15 10.69 4.15
N CYS A 32 23.26 11.62 4.48
CA CYS A 32 23.52 13.05 4.37
C CYS A 32 24.73 13.48 5.21
N TRP A 33 24.87 12.93 6.41
CA TRP A 33 26.05 13.17 7.25
C TRP A 33 27.33 12.63 6.61
N MET A 34 27.33 11.40 6.09
CA MET A 34 28.49 10.82 5.38
C MET A 34 28.89 11.67 4.17
N ILE A 35 27.92 12.10 3.36
CA ILE A 35 28.15 12.95 2.18
C ILE A 35 28.73 14.30 2.61
N ARG A 36 28.22 14.90 3.69
CA ARG A 36 28.73 16.18 4.22
C ARG A 36 30.17 16.08 4.71
N VAL A 37 30.50 15.02 5.46
CA VAL A 37 31.88 14.76 5.92
C VAL A 37 32.80 14.55 4.73
N TRP A 38 32.37 13.73 3.77
CA TRP A 38 33.12 13.48 2.55
C TRP A 38 33.36 14.75 1.74
N GLN A 39 32.34 15.61 1.54
CA GLN A 39 32.50 16.89 0.85
C GLN A 39 33.48 17.82 1.56
N ARG A 40 33.44 17.87 2.90
CA ARG A 40 34.37 18.68 3.69
C ARG A 40 35.80 18.21 3.49
N ASP A 41 36.04 16.91 3.60
CA ASP A 41 37.39 16.33 3.53
C ASP A 41 37.90 16.32 2.06
N SER A 42 37.00 16.27 1.09
CA SER A 42 37.31 16.35 -0.35
C SER A 42 37.59 17.76 -0.85
N SER A 43 37.19 18.82 -0.12
CA SER A 43 37.49 20.22 -0.54
C SER A 43 38.98 20.58 -0.53
N TYR A 44 39.85 19.70 -0.02
CA TYR A 44 41.30 19.86 0.02
C TYR A 44 42.04 19.13 -1.11
N VAL A 45 41.38 18.24 -1.85
CA VAL A 45 41.99 17.38 -2.88
C VAL A 45 41.07 17.37 -4.12
N ASP A 46 41.60 17.69 -5.30
CA ASP A 46 40.83 17.83 -6.54
C ASP A 46 40.22 16.47 -6.98
N TYR A 47 38.92 16.28 -6.72
CA TYR A 47 38.19 15.04 -6.98
C TYR A 47 37.20 15.22 -8.13
N SER A 48 37.70 15.09 -9.35
CA SER A 48 36.87 15.07 -10.55
C SER A 48 36.42 13.67 -10.97
N SER A 49 36.77 12.58 -10.25
CA SER A 49 36.66 11.23 -10.85
C SER A 49 36.15 10.06 -9.99
N THR A 50 35.81 10.23 -8.70
CA THR A 50 35.32 9.10 -7.88
C THR A 50 33.88 9.30 -7.43
N CYS A 51 32.97 8.50 -8.00
CA CYS A 51 31.57 8.45 -7.61
C CYS A 51 31.45 7.67 -6.28
N PRO A 52 31.03 8.29 -5.16
CA PRO A 52 30.86 7.62 -3.87
C PRO A 52 29.59 6.77 -3.86
N TRP A 53 29.61 5.66 -4.61
CA TRP A 53 28.44 4.83 -4.88
C TRP A 53 27.75 4.36 -3.60
N PHE A 54 28.52 3.96 -2.57
CA PHE A 54 28.00 3.46 -1.30
C PHE A 54 27.14 4.50 -0.57
N MET A 55 27.56 5.77 -0.57
CA MET A 55 26.79 6.83 0.10
C MET A 55 25.45 7.08 -0.62
N TYR A 56 25.45 7.03 -1.95
CA TYR A 56 24.24 7.22 -2.75
C TYR A 56 23.29 6.01 -2.69
N THR A 57 23.81 4.79 -2.61
CA THR A 57 22.95 3.61 -2.39
C THR A 57 22.30 3.65 -1.02
N PHE A 58 23.05 4.01 0.03
CA PHE A 58 22.51 4.17 1.39
C PHE A 58 21.42 5.26 1.43
N LEU A 59 21.65 6.39 0.76
CA LEU A 59 20.66 7.46 0.61
C LEU A 59 19.42 6.98 -0.17
N GLY A 60 19.64 6.28 -1.29
CA GLY A 60 18.59 5.75 -2.14
C GLY A 60 17.68 4.77 -1.40
N ILE A 61 18.26 3.85 -0.62
CA ILE A 61 17.50 2.90 0.23
C ILE A 61 16.66 3.66 1.27
N GLY A 62 17.23 4.70 1.90
CA GLY A 62 16.47 5.51 2.86
C GLY A 62 15.28 6.23 2.21
N VAL A 63 15.48 6.82 1.03
CA VAL A 63 14.41 7.50 0.27
C VAL A 63 13.34 6.52 -0.19
N THR A 64 13.71 5.35 -0.72
CA THR A 64 12.74 4.34 -1.14
C THR A 64 11.90 3.86 0.05
N MET A 65 12.51 3.60 1.21
CA MET A 65 11.77 3.30 2.45
C MET A 65 10.76 4.41 2.79
N GLY A 66 11.17 5.67 2.68
CA GLY A 66 10.27 6.81 2.89
C GLY A 66 9.07 6.82 1.95
N VAL A 67 9.29 6.60 0.65
CA VAL A 67 8.23 6.50 -0.37
C VAL A 67 7.28 5.34 -0.06
N ILE A 68 7.80 4.17 0.29
CA ILE A 68 7.02 2.99 0.65
C ILE A 68 6.15 3.26 1.89
N THR A 69 6.71 3.93 2.90
CA THR A 69 5.93 4.35 4.08
C THR A 69 4.79 5.27 3.69
N CYS A 70 5.03 6.28 2.85
CA CYS A 70 3.98 7.17 2.36
C CYS A 70 2.88 6.38 1.62
N LEU A 71 3.26 5.46 0.73
CA LEU A 71 2.31 4.59 0.03
C LEU A 71 1.51 3.71 1.01
N GLY A 72 2.14 3.20 2.06
CA GLY A 72 1.47 2.42 3.10
C GLY A 72 0.43 3.21 3.90
N HIS A 73 0.74 4.48 4.24
CA HIS A 73 -0.22 5.38 4.88
C HIS A 73 -1.40 5.71 3.95
N ILE A 74 -1.12 6.01 2.68
CA ILE A 74 -2.16 6.26 1.67
C ILE A 74 -3.03 5.00 1.45
N ALA A 75 -2.43 3.81 1.43
CA ALA A 75 -3.15 2.55 1.31
C ALA A 75 -4.07 2.28 2.52
N ALA A 76 -3.59 2.58 3.73
CA ALA A 76 -4.39 2.45 4.94
C ALA A 76 -5.58 3.42 4.97
N ASP A 77 -5.38 4.67 4.54
CA ASP A 77 -6.41 5.71 4.57
C ASP A 77 -7.43 5.60 3.46
N SER A 78 -6.97 5.39 2.23
CA SER A 78 -7.86 5.28 1.07
C SER A 78 -8.81 4.10 1.19
N ALA A 79 -8.34 2.96 1.74
CA ALA A 79 -9.06 1.68 1.75
C ALA A 79 -9.69 1.30 0.40
N HIS A 80 -9.17 1.85 -0.70
CA HIS A 80 -9.53 1.48 -2.05
C HIS A 80 -8.75 0.22 -2.41
N GLY A 81 -9.44 -0.76 -2.99
CA GLY A 81 -8.85 -2.05 -3.32
C GLY A 81 -7.61 -1.93 -4.22
N TYR A 82 -7.59 -0.97 -5.15
CA TYR A 82 -6.45 -0.72 -6.04
C TYR A 82 -5.19 -0.24 -5.29
N CYS A 83 -5.30 0.79 -4.45
CA CYS A 83 -4.15 1.33 -3.70
C CYS A 83 -3.54 0.28 -2.78
N LEU A 84 -4.40 -0.49 -2.10
CA LEU A 84 -4.00 -1.60 -1.25
C LEU A 84 -3.35 -2.74 -2.05
N SER A 85 -3.84 -3.01 -3.26
CA SER A 85 -3.22 -3.97 -4.19
C SER A 85 -1.83 -3.55 -4.61
N CYS A 86 -1.67 -2.30 -5.05
CA CYS A 86 -0.38 -1.77 -5.49
C CYS A 86 0.62 -1.82 -4.34
N TYR A 87 0.21 -1.42 -3.13
CA TYR A 87 1.04 -1.50 -1.94
C TYR A 87 1.48 -2.95 -1.64
N VAL A 88 0.56 -3.92 -1.66
CA VAL A 88 0.89 -5.34 -1.44
C VAL A 88 1.87 -5.85 -2.50
N VAL A 89 1.69 -5.49 -3.77
CA VAL A 89 2.61 -5.90 -4.85
C VAL A 89 4.01 -5.33 -4.61
N ILE A 90 4.11 -4.05 -4.24
CA ILE A 90 5.39 -3.39 -3.96
C ILE A 90 6.10 -4.06 -2.78
N ILE A 91 5.43 -4.25 -1.64
CA ILE A 91 6.04 -4.91 -0.46
C ILE A 91 6.41 -6.37 -0.78
N SER A 92 5.59 -7.07 -1.56
CA SER A 92 5.88 -8.45 -1.96
C SER A 92 7.12 -8.51 -2.86
N PHE A 93 7.26 -7.57 -3.80
CA PHE A 93 8.45 -7.46 -4.64
C PHE A 93 9.71 -7.18 -3.80
N LEU A 94 9.62 -6.31 -2.81
CA LEU A 94 10.74 -6.03 -1.89
C LEU A 94 11.11 -7.25 -1.06
N LEU A 95 10.13 -7.97 -0.52
CA LEU A 95 10.36 -9.19 0.23
C LEU A 95 11.05 -10.27 -0.62
N LEU A 96 10.63 -10.40 -1.89
CA LEU A 96 11.27 -11.30 -2.85
C LEU A 96 12.71 -10.86 -3.16
N LEU A 97 12.94 -9.56 -3.36
CA LEU A 97 14.27 -9.02 -3.62
C LEU A 97 15.20 -9.23 -2.41
N GLU A 98 14.73 -8.97 -1.20
CA GLU A 98 15.48 -9.21 0.05
C GLU A 98 15.80 -10.69 0.24
N THR A 99 14.84 -11.58 -0.03
CA THR A 99 15.05 -13.03 0.07
C THR A 99 16.03 -13.52 -1.00
N ALA A 100 15.93 -12.98 -2.22
CA ALA A 100 16.85 -13.30 -3.31
C ALA A 100 18.28 -12.84 -3.01
N MET A 101 18.46 -11.59 -2.56
CA MET A 101 19.77 -11.07 -2.14
C MET A 101 20.34 -11.86 -0.96
N SER A 102 19.52 -12.19 0.03
CA SER A 102 19.94 -13.01 1.17
C SER A 102 20.37 -14.42 0.74
N ALA A 103 19.63 -15.03 -0.19
CA ALA A 103 19.98 -16.33 -0.75
C ALA A 103 21.27 -16.26 -1.57
N ASP A 104 21.46 -15.19 -2.35
CA ASP A 104 22.67 -14.97 -3.12
C ASP A 104 23.90 -14.82 -2.20
N ILE A 105 23.83 -13.98 -1.18
CA ILE A 105 24.89 -13.83 -0.16
C ILE A 105 25.20 -15.15 0.55
N LEU A 106 24.20 -16.00 0.78
CA LEU A 106 24.37 -17.30 1.46
C LEU A 106 24.93 -18.40 0.55
N LEU A 107 24.61 -18.37 -0.76
CA LEU A 107 25.00 -19.41 -1.72
C LEU A 107 26.28 -19.06 -2.48
N ASN A 108 26.53 -17.78 -2.71
CA ASN A 108 27.71 -17.28 -3.41
C ASN A 108 28.78 -16.91 -2.38
N SER A 109 29.81 -17.75 -2.22
CA SER A 109 30.94 -17.46 -1.32
C SER A 109 31.77 -16.25 -1.76
N ASP A 110 31.62 -15.82 -3.01
CA ASP A 110 32.41 -14.76 -3.63
C ASP A 110 31.60 -13.46 -3.85
N TRP A 111 30.39 -13.34 -3.28
CA TRP A 111 29.48 -12.20 -3.48
C TRP A 111 30.12 -10.83 -3.22
N GLU A 112 31.09 -10.76 -2.30
CA GLU A 112 31.81 -9.54 -1.95
C GLU A 112 32.64 -9.00 -3.12
N LYS A 113 33.14 -9.89 -4.01
CA LYS A 113 33.92 -9.53 -5.20
C LYS A 113 33.08 -8.90 -6.30
N ASP A 114 31.76 -9.06 -6.25
CA ASP A 114 30.82 -8.49 -7.23
C ASP A 114 30.52 -7.01 -6.93
N LEU A 115 30.89 -6.50 -5.76
CA LEU A 115 30.71 -5.11 -5.38
C LEU A 115 31.80 -4.22 -6.00
N PRO A 116 31.45 -3.02 -6.51
CA PRO A 116 32.43 -2.07 -6.98
C PRO A 116 33.27 -1.54 -5.81
N GLU A 117 34.55 -1.30 -6.06
CA GLU A 117 35.46 -0.71 -5.07
C GLU A 117 34.91 0.64 -4.56
N ASP A 118 34.86 0.83 -3.24
CA ASP A 118 34.44 2.10 -2.64
C ASP A 118 35.67 3.00 -2.37
N PRO A 119 35.85 4.08 -3.15
CA PRO A 119 37.00 4.98 -2.97
C PRO A 119 36.95 5.76 -1.65
N THR A 120 35.80 5.80 -0.97
CA THR A 120 35.64 6.57 0.27
C THR A 120 36.02 5.79 1.53
N GLY A 121 36.22 4.48 1.41
CA GLY A 121 36.45 3.56 2.53
C GLY A 121 35.30 3.47 3.52
N ARG A 122 34.15 4.11 3.26
CA ARG A 122 32.98 4.09 4.16
C ARG A 122 32.29 2.73 4.14
N PHE A 123 32.32 2.05 2.99
CA PHE A 123 31.79 0.70 2.87
C PHE A 123 32.55 -0.27 3.77
N HIS A 124 33.88 -0.19 3.82
CA HIS A 124 34.69 -1.03 4.69
C HIS A 124 34.40 -0.79 6.19
N ASP A 125 34.30 0.47 6.61
CA ASP A 125 33.87 0.81 7.98
C ASP A 125 32.48 0.23 8.33
N PHE A 126 31.54 0.26 7.37
CA PHE A 126 30.21 -0.32 7.54
C PHE A 126 30.26 -1.85 7.65
N GLU A 127 31.06 -2.49 6.81
CA GLU A 127 31.27 -3.94 6.84
C GLU A 127 31.82 -4.40 8.20
N ASP A 128 32.84 -3.72 8.72
CA ASP A 128 33.41 -3.97 10.04
C ASP A 128 32.39 -3.76 11.16
N PHE A 129 31.53 -2.73 11.04
CA PHE A 129 30.43 -2.51 11.97
C PHE A 129 29.43 -3.67 11.96
N VAL A 130 29.05 -4.17 10.77
CA VAL A 130 28.12 -5.30 10.62
C VAL A 130 28.74 -6.58 11.17
N LYS A 131 30.02 -6.86 10.87
CA LYS A 131 30.74 -8.02 11.41
C LYS A 131 30.82 -7.98 12.94
N SER A 132 31.14 -6.82 13.49
CA SER A 132 31.24 -6.62 14.95
C SER A 132 29.89 -6.75 15.67
N ASN A 133 28.79 -6.44 14.98
CA ASN A 133 27.44 -6.40 15.55
C ASN A 133 26.49 -7.39 14.88
N PHE A 134 27.01 -8.48 14.30
CA PHE A 134 26.24 -9.37 13.43
C PHE A 134 24.96 -9.89 14.08
N GLY A 135 24.99 -10.24 15.37
CA GLY A 135 23.81 -10.67 16.10
C GLY A 135 22.69 -9.62 16.11
N PHE A 136 23.03 -8.35 16.33
CA PHE A 136 22.07 -7.25 16.32
C PHE A 136 21.58 -6.93 14.91
N CYS A 137 22.48 -6.86 13.92
CA CYS A 137 22.12 -6.65 12.51
C CYS A 137 21.20 -7.76 11.98
N LYS A 138 21.43 -9.02 12.36
CA LYS A 138 20.57 -10.15 12.01
C LYS A 138 19.15 -9.99 12.60
N TRP A 139 19.03 -9.57 13.85
CA TRP A 139 17.72 -9.30 14.46
C TRP A 139 17.01 -8.14 13.76
N ILE A 140 17.71 -7.07 13.39
CA ILE A 140 17.14 -5.98 12.60
C ILE A 140 16.58 -6.51 11.27
N GLY A 141 17.38 -7.26 10.50
CA GLY A 141 16.94 -7.83 9.22
C GLY A 141 15.71 -8.73 9.38
N PHE A 142 15.70 -9.58 10.40
CA PHE A 142 14.54 -10.43 10.71
C PHE A 142 13.28 -9.61 11.04
N MET A 143 13.41 -8.53 11.81
CA MET A 143 12.29 -7.65 12.16
C MET A 143 11.75 -6.89 10.96
N ILE A 144 12.61 -6.51 9.99
CA ILE A 144 12.19 -5.90 8.72
C ILE A 144 11.32 -6.87 7.92
N ILE A 145 11.81 -8.11 7.71
CA ILE A 145 11.07 -9.16 6.99
C ILE A 145 9.72 -9.44 7.68
N LEU A 146 9.72 -9.53 9.01
CA LEU A 146 8.51 -9.74 9.80
C LEU A 146 7.53 -8.57 9.65
N ALA A 147 8.02 -7.32 9.68
CA ALA A 147 7.19 -6.12 9.50
C ALA A 147 6.58 -6.04 8.10
N GLN A 148 7.33 -6.41 7.05
CA GLN A 148 6.83 -6.49 5.68
C GLN A 148 5.74 -7.57 5.54
N GLY A 149 5.99 -8.78 6.04
CA GLY A 149 5.02 -9.87 6.04
C GLY A 149 3.74 -9.50 6.81
N PHE A 150 3.90 -8.89 7.98
CA PHE A 150 2.76 -8.41 8.77
C PHE A 150 1.97 -7.32 8.06
N SER A 151 2.65 -6.40 7.37
CA SER A 151 2.00 -5.35 6.57
C SER A 151 1.21 -5.92 5.39
N ILE A 152 1.71 -6.95 4.72
CA ILE A 152 0.96 -7.69 3.68
C ILE A 152 -0.29 -8.32 4.29
N LEU A 153 -0.17 -9.02 5.42
CA LEU A 153 -1.30 -9.67 6.09
C LEU A 153 -2.38 -8.65 6.48
N LEU A 154 -1.98 -7.53 7.09
CA LEU A 154 -2.90 -6.45 7.45
C LEU A 154 -3.56 -5.83 6.22
N ALA A 155 -2.82 -5.61 5.14
CA ALA A 155 -3.36 -5.06 3.90
C ALA A 155 -4.35 -6.03 3.23
N VAL A 156 -4.05 -7.32 3.18
CA VAL A 156 -4.99 -8.34 2.65
C VAL A 156 -6.23 -8.43 3.53
N ALA A 157 -6.09 -8.46 4.86
CA ALA A 157 -7.22 -8.45 5.78
C ALA A 157 -8.09 -7.19 5.58
N LEU A 158 -7.46 -6.01 5.45
CA LEU A 158 -8.18 -4.77 5.19
C LEU A 158 -8.95 -4.80 3.86
N ARG A 159 -8.43 -5.51 2.85
CA ARG A 159 -9.08 -5.72 1.56
C ARG A 159 -10.30 -6.62 1.67
N THR A 160 -10.21 -7.73 2.42
CA THR A 160 -11.30 -8.71 2.53
C THR A 160 -12.47 -8.19 3.34
N LEU A 161 -12.26 -7.25 4.27
CA LEU A 161 -13.33 -6.63 5.05
C LEU A 161 -14.27 -5.71 4.22
N GLY A 162 -14.02 -5.49 2.93
CA GLY A 162 -14.89 -4.75 2.02
C GLY A 162 -15.06 -3.26 2.37
N PRO A 163 -15.73 -2.44 1.53
CA PRO A 163 -16.07 -1.06 1.86
C PRO A 163 -16.94 -1.03 3.13
N SER A 164 -16.55 -0.23 4.12
CA SER A 164 -17.42 0.01 5.29
C SER A 164 -18.36 1.13 4.88
N TYR A 165 -19.66 0.87 4.88
CA TYR A 165 -20.71 1.76 4.36
C TYR A 165 -20.89 3.07 5.16
N TYR A 166 -20.11 3.29 6.23
CA TYR A 166 -20.39 4.31 7.24
C TYR A 166 -19.59 5.62 7.14
N ASN A 167 -19.22 6.09 5.93
CA ASN A 167 -18.62 7.43 5.83
C ASN A 167 -18.94 8.20 4.53
N TYR A 168 -20.05 7.88 3.87
CA TYR A 168 -20.60 8.66 2.74
C TYR A 168 -21.95 9.27 3.12
N ASP A 169 -22.03 9.89 4.29
CA ASP A 169 -23.24 10.63 4.69
C ASP A 169 -22.85 11.99 5.28
N SER A 170 -21.98 12.70 4.56
CA SER A 170 -21.76 14.12 4.75
C SER A 170 -21.63 14.77 3.38
N ASP A 171 -22.80 15.18 2.88
CA ASP A 171 -23.05 16.20 1.87
C ASP A 171 -22.46 16.01 0.46
N GLY A 172 -23.30 15.45 -0.42
CA GLY A 172 -23.11 15.49 -1.87
C GLY A 172 -24.04 14.52 -2.59
N ASP A 173 -25.28 14.96 -2.83
CA ASP A 173 -26.24 14.31 -3.73
C ASP A 173 -25.58 13.85 -5.04
N TYR A 174 -25.32 12.55 -5.17
CA TYR A 174 -25.35 11.83 -6.44
C TYR A 174 -25.78 10.39 -6.14
N ALA A 175 -27.00 10.06 -6.55
CA ALA A 175 -27.57 8.72 -6.44
C ALA A 175 -26.68 7.68 -7.16
N PRO A 176 -26.49 6.47 -6.62
CA PRO A 176 -25.86 5.40 -7.36
C PRO A 176 -26.87 4.82 -8.36
N GLU A 177 -26.84 5.27 -9.62
CA GLU A 177 -27.47 4.55 -10.74
C GLU A 177 -26.71 3.23 -10.98
N ARG A 178 -27.03 2.21 -10.19
CA ARG A 178 -26.90 0.81 -10.59
C ARG A 178 -28.27 0.18 -10.60
N LEU A 179 -29.06 0.56 -11.60
CA LEU A 179 -30.27 -0.16 -11.99
C LEU A 179 -29.87 -1.50 -12.67
N PRO A 180 -30.46 -2.63 -12.26
CA PRO A 180 -30.31 -3.87 -13.01
C PRO A 180 -31.07 -3.76 -14.34
N LEU A 181 -30.33 -3.91 -15.46
CA LEU A 181 -30.80 -3.83 -16.86
C LEU A 181 -31.79 -4.92 -17.30
N VAL A 182 -32.40 -5.66 -16.37
CA VAL A 182 -33.36 -6.73 -16.70
C VAL A 182 -34.56 -6.63 -15.77
N ASN A 183 -35.51 -5.77 -16.15
CA ASN A 183 -36.87 -5.83 -15.64
C ASN A 183 -37.75 -6.38 -16.77
N ASN A 184 -37.92 -7.71 -16.83
CA ASN A 184 -38.82 -8.32 -17.80
C ASN A 184 -40.27 -8.20 -17.28
N LYS A 185 -40.84 -6.99 -17.34
CA LYS A 185 -42.29 -6.82 -17.20
C LYS A 185 -42.93 -7.27 -18.51
N VAL A 186 -43.39 -8.52 -18.54
CA VAL A 186 -44.27 -9.03 -19.58
C VAL A 186 -45.55 -8.16 -19.59
N GLN A 187 -45.67 -7.30 -20.60
CA GLN A 187 -46.94 -6.66 -20.97
C GLN A 187 -47.76 -7.65 -21.80
N PRO A 188 -49.03 -7.95 -21.44
CA PRO A 188 -49.96 -8.53 -22.40
C PRO A 188 -50.52 -7.41 -23.32
N PRO A 189 -50.63 -7.63 -24.65
CA PRO A 189 -51.15 -6.62 -25.58
C PRO A 189 -52.68 -6.44 -25.48
N PRO A 190 -53.22 -5.25 -25.84
CA PRO A 190 -54.64 -4.92 -25.67
C PRO A 190 -55.50 -5.33 -26.88
N TYR A 191 -56.66 -5.91 -26.54
CA TYR A 191 -57.95 -6.05 -27.25
C TYR A 191 -58.09 -5.59 -28.72
N VAL A 192 -58.58 -6.50 -29.57
CA VAL A 192 -59.56 -6.19 -30.64
C VAL A 192 -60.87 -6.89 -30.28
N LYS A 193 -61.91 -6.08 -30.05
CA LYS A 193 -63.29 -6.49 -29.78
C LYS A 193 -64.05 -6.36 -31.10
N ASP A 194 -64.58 -7.47 -31.63
CA ASP A 194 -65.60 -7.41 -32.68
C ASP A 194 -66.86 -8.19 -32.26
N LEU A 195 -67.97 -7.48 -32.38
CA LEU A 195 -69.40 -7.81 -32.39
C LEU A 195 -69.97 -9.05 -31.65
N SER A 196 -70.72 -8.82 -30.57
CA SER A 196 -72.20 -8.89 -30.57
C SER A 196 -72.78 -8.80 -29.13
N ASP A 197 -73.57 -7.75 -28.88
CA ASP A 197 -74.33 -7.41 -27.66
C ASP A 197 -75.47 -8.44 -27.38
N PRO A 198 -75.94 -8.67 -26.14
CA PRO A 198 -76.88 -7.74 -25.50
C PRO A 198 -76.72 -7.58 -23.96
N ARG A 199 -76.66 -6.32 -23.53
CA ARG A 199 -77.53 -5.75 -22.48
C ARG A 199 -77.51 -6.45 -21.11
N SER A 200 -76.58 -6.06 -20.23
CA SER A 200 -76.77 -6.18 -18.77
C SER A 200 -76.05 -5.05 -18.02
N ALA A 201 -76.86 -4.29 -17.29
CA ALA A 201 -76.53 -3.08 -16.54
C ALA A 201 -75.54 -3.31 -15.40
N ILE A 202 -74.65 -2.34 -15.15
CA ILE A 202 -74.12 -2.07 -13.81
C ILE A 202 -74.05 -0.55 -13.58
N ASN A 203 -74.84 -0.12 -12.59
CA ASN A 203 -74.90 1.22 -12.03
C ASN A 203 -73.55 1.65 -11.45
N TYR A 204 -73.09 2.85 -11.81
CA TYR A 204 -72.10 3.60 -11.03
C TYR A 204 -72.84 4.40 -9.96
N ASN A 205 -72.57 4.15 -8.69
CA ASN A 205 -72.80 5.10 -7.59
C ASN A 205 -72.13 4.57 -6.32
N THR A 206 -71.03 5.21 -5.88
CA THR A 206 -70.73 5.49 -4.46
C THR A 206 -69.39 6.21 -4.34
N TRP A 207 -69.42 7.56 -4.35
CA TRP A 207 -68.49 8.40 -3.61
C TRP A 207 -69.23 9.70 -3.23
N ASN A 208 -69.69 9.78 -1.98
CA ASN A 208 -69.68 10.95 -1.09
C ASN A 208 -70.74 10.82 0.01
N ALA A 209 -70.30 10.74 1.27
CA ALA A 209 -70.69 11.65 2.36
C ALA A 209 -70.49 11.00 3.74
N ASN A 210 -69.73 11.73 4.59
CA ASN A 210 -69.79 11.88 6.06
C ASN A 210 -68.33 11.96 6.56
N LYS A 211 -67.84 13.12 7.01
CA LYS A 211 -68.21 13.89 8.20
C LYS A 211 -68.14 13.06 9.47
#